data_AF-A0AAU9QJW4-F1
#
_entry.id   AF-A0AAU9QJW4-F1
#
_cell.length_a   1.000
_cell.length_b   1.000
_cell.length_c   1.000
_cell.angle_alpha   90.00
_cell.angle_beta   90.00
_cell.angle_gamma   90.00
#
_symmetry.space_group_name_H-M   'P 1'
#
loop_
_entity.id
_entity.type
_entity.pdbx_description
1 polymer ?
#
loop_
_entity_poly.entity_id
_entity_poly.type
_entity_poly.pdbx_seq_one_letter_code
_entity_poly.pdbx_strand_id
1 'polypeptide(L)'
;MLIPFGLKDGKIHHVKNVPNGLACGCVCPNCRKPLIAKNKGEWKRPHFAHAVDTDCFNYEAMSYLHQYAQQLLEAEQSIVLPEFLFIPEITLINYSVLRGQSINFPVTKVAFDSIQSEYSWDKYRIDSHGTLKNRSLFIEITVTHASELEKINAIRDQGQPAIEIVLTDLHNSDKLYQDDEIRKAVFDPINARWIHHPKAMEKVKQALAELELKAERKNRFIQSRIDAESERQQRKAQNIENAKQRFRGEIKHELEWLDKIDSTWIEQQEQQKQNIRPAFLKWIDVDKYSDLVGYSTDIDWVFECKREHWQALIIEELYRIGGSREIKAFDIKRFVQKHARLNENMLRLNTAQYKAREKAKSNGSQTNKRIAWYLTKEENRKIISPFKVILDYLQYLEIRDVLDITSDPTIFVLNDESVEDFRCRIQNKNEQIARVREECLRRELEEKLRAELRQQITAEKKQQRVKQMIEADTIVFSHYGGHGLRCNNCQFTSPKIIVIDSICPECNQKADFVDLFITQDYIDTAIHRYQCSAIPLKSLERYP
;
A
#
# COMPACT_ATOMS: atom_id res chain seq x y z
N MET A 1 -14.41 45.87 48.62
CA MET A 1 -14.95 45.90 47.25
C MET A 1 -14.63 47.24 46.59
N LEU A 2 -14.16 47.27 45.34
CA LEU A 2 -13.85 48.50 44.60
C LEU A 2 -15.00 48.86 43.66
N ILE A 3 -15.67 49.99 43.93
CA ILE A 3 -16.91 50.39 43.25
C ILE A 3 -16.59 51.40 42.13
N PRO A 4 -16.82 51.10 40.83
CA PRO A 4 -16.53 52.03 39.74
C PRO A 4 -17.57 53.16 39.61
N PHE A 5 -18.84 52.88 39.92
CA PHE A 5 -19.95 53.82 39.71
C PHE A 5 -20.70 54.16 41.01
N GLY A 6 -20.96 55.44 41.22
CA GLY A 6 -21.78 55.97 42.31
C GLY A 6 -23.05 56.64 41.79
N LEU A 7 -24.09 56.69 42.61
CA LEU A 7 -25.35 57.37 42.27
C LEU A 7 -25.38 58.76 42.90
N LYS A 8 -25.75 59.77 42.13
CA LYS A 8 -25.97 61.14 42.61
C LYS A 8 -27.07 61.80 41.77
N ASP A 9 -28.01 62.46 42.43
CA ASP A 9 -29.11 63.19 41.77
C ASP A 9 -29.86 62.35 40.72
N GLY A 10 -30.05 61.06 41.01
CA GLY A 10 -30.73 60.11 40.11
C GLY A 10 -29.87 59.60 38.95
N LYS A 11 -28.62 60.04 38.81
CA LYS A 11 -27.70 59.65 37.73
C LYS A 11 -26.51 58.83 38.21
N ILE A 12 -26.06 57.93 37.35
CA ILE A 12 -24.84 57.15 37.56
C ILE A 12 -23.63 57.98 37.18
N HIS A 13 -22.65 58.08 38.07
CA HIS A 13 -21.40 58.77 37.84
C HIS A 13 -20.23 57.81 37.99
N HIS A 14 -19.33 57.82 37.00
CA HIS A 14 -18.02 57.18 37.14
C HIS A 14 -17.17 57.95 38.17
N VAL A 15 -16.36 57.24 38.96
CA VAL A 15 -15.57 57.81 40.07
C VAL A 15 -14.62 58.95 39.64
N LYS A 16 -14.14 58.97 38.39
CA LYS A 16 -13.31 60.07 37.87
C LYS A 16 -14.07 61.38 37.68
N ASN A 17 -15.39 61.32 37.53
CA ASN A 17 -16.23 62.46 37.15
C ASN A 17 -16.94 63.10 38.35
N VAL A 18 -16.36 62.95 39.55
CA VAL A 18 -16.89 63.51 40.81
C VAL A 18 -15.76 64.09 41.68
N PRO A 19 -16.05 65.03 42.60
CA PRO A 19 -15.06 65.50 43.57
C PRO A 19 -14.45 64.36 44.41
N ASN A 20 -13.17 64.46 44.78
CA ASN A 20 -12.51 63.45 45.63
C ASN A 20 -13.06 63.49 47.08
N GLY A 21 -13.07 62.33 47.74
CA GLY A 21 -13.47 62.18 49.13
C GLY A 21 -14.99 62.17 49.34
N LEU A 22 -15.42 62.55 50.55
CA LEU A 22 -16.85 62.67 50.91
C LEU A 22 -17.55 63.80 50.14
N ALA A 23 -16.80 64.77 49.61
CA ALA A 23 -17.33 65.85 48.80
C ALA A 23 -17.96 65.39 47.47
N CYS A 24 -17.76 64.12 47.06
CA CYS A 24 -18.46 63.58 45.89
C CYS A 24 -19.99 63.67 46.03
N GLY A 25 -20.51 63.47 47.24
CA GLY A 25 -21.95 63.39 47.53
C GLY A 25 -22.63 62.17 46.91
N CYS A 26 -21.88 61.15 46.48
CA CYS A 26 -22.42 59.95 45.88
C CYS A 26 -22.89 58.94 46.94
N VAL A 27 -23.92 58.18 46.60
CA VAL A 27 -24.35 56.99 47.36
C VAL A 27 -24.15 55.73 46.53
N CYS A 28 -24.04 54.58 47.20
CA CYS A 28 -23.97 53.29 46.53
C CYS A 28 -25.29 53.02 45.81
N PRO A 29 -25.33 52.78 44.49
CA PRO A 29 -26.58 52.49 43.80
C PRO A 29 -27.25 51.19 44.30
N ASN A 30 -26.48 50.27 44.88
CA ASN A 30 -26.97 49.00 45.43
C ASN A 30 -27.55 49.16 46.84
N CYS A 31 -26.75 49.59 47.83
CA CYS A 31 -27.17 49.64 49.24
C CYS A 31 -27.61 51.04 49.72
N ARG A 32 -27.53 52.06 48.87
CA ARG A 32 -27.88 53.47 49.15
C ARG A 32 -27.09 54.14 50.29
N LYS A 33 -26.02 53.52 50.81
CA LYS A 33 -25.12 54.12 51.80
C LYS A 33 -24.15 55.13 51.15
N PRO A 34 -23.69 56.16 51.89
CA PRO A 34 -22.75 57.16 51.35
C PRO A 34 -21.42 56.54 50.90
N LEU A 35 -20.88 57.07 49.81
CA LEU A 35 -19.59 56.69 49.25
C LEU A 35 -18.53 57.77 49.46
N ILE A 36 -17.28 57.33 49.51
CA ILE A 36 -16.07 58.16 49.48
C ILE A 36 -15.39 57.90 48.13
N ALA A 37 -15.25 58.94 47.31
CA ALA A 37 -14.49 58.84 46.06
C ALA A 37 -12.98 58.80 46.35
N LYS A 38 -12.29 57.77 45.89
CA LYS A 38 -10.82 57.65 45.95
C LYS A 38 -10.28 57.72 44.52
N ASN A 39 -10.22 58.92 43.95
CA ASN A 39 -9.91 59.14 42.53
C ASN A 39 -8.62 59.93 42.27
N LYS A 40 -7.91 60.34 43.32
CA LYS A 40 -6.58 60.99 43.29
C LYS A 40 -5.42 60.09 43.75
N GLY A 41 -5.65 58.79 43.94
CA GLY A 41 -4.59 57.87 44.33
C GLY A 41 -3.63 57.56 43.18
N GLU A 42 -2.33 57.52 43.46
CA GLU A 42 -1.29 57.19 42.47
C GLU A 42 -1.14 55.68 42.24
N TRP A 43 -1.37 54.87 43.28
CA TRP A 43 -1.04 53.44 43.28
C TRP A 43 -2.24 52.50 43.12
N LYS A 44 -3.46 52.99 43.37
CA LYS A 44 -4.69 52.20 43.31
C LYS A 44 -5.60 52.76 42.23
N ARG A 45 -6.27 51.87 41.50
CA ARG A 45 -7.28 52.28 40.51
C ARG A 45 -8.34 53.18 41.14
N PRO A 46 -8.84 54.20 40.42
CA PRO A 46 -9.92 55.05 40.90
C PRO A 46 -11.12 54.19 41.31
N HIS A 47 -11.65 54.39 42.51
CA HIS A 47 -12.83 53.66 42.97
C HIS A 47 -13.56 54.44 44.07
N PHE A 48 -14.82 54.12 44.26
CA PHE A 48 -15.56 54.45 45.47
C PHE A 48 -15.34 53.38 46.54
N ALA A 49 -15.33 53.83 47.79
CA ALA A 49 -15.42 52.99 48.99
C ALA A 49 -16.63 53.44 49.83
N HIS A 50 -17.24 52.56 50.61
CA HIS A 50 -18.28 52.98 51.54
C HIS A 50 -17.71 53.85 52.66
N ALA A 51 -18.44 54.91 53.02
CA ALA A 51 -18.06 55.80 54.11
C ALA A 51 -18.30 55.19 55.50
N VAL A 52 -19.17 54.18 55.55
CA VAL A 52 -19.57 53.44 56.75
C VAL A 52 -19.43 51.96 56.47
N ASP A 53 -19.16 51.17 57.51
CA ASP A 53 -19.17 49.71 57.40
C ASP A 53 -20.55 49.22 56.94
N THR A 54 -20.56 48.33 55.95
CA THR A 54 -21.78 47.86 55.31
C THR A 54 -21.60 46.48 54.68
N ASP A 55 -22.64 45.67 54.82
CA ASP A 55 -22.80 44.34 54.21
C ASP A 55 -23.25 44.42 52.74
N CYS A 56 -22.65 45.33 51.95
CA CYS A 56 -22.96 45.47 50.54
C CYS A 56 -22.18 44.42 49.70
N PHE A 57 -22.70 43.20 49.64
CA PHE A 57 -22.05 42.08 48.96
C PHE A 57 -22.40 41.93 47.47
N ASN A 58 -23.58 42.41 47.04
CA ASN A 58 -24.12 42.16 45.68
C ASN A 58 -24.07 43.39 44.76
N TYR A 59 -22.92 44.05 44.62
CA TYR A 59 -22.82 45.21 43.73
C TYR A 59 -22.79 44.78 42.25
N GLU A 60 -23.83 45.13 41.50
CA GLU A 60 -23.99 44.77 40.09
C GLU A 60 -23.31 45.78 39.16
N ALA A 61 -21.98 45.73 39.08
CA ALA A 61 -21.20 46.68 38.27
C ALA A 61 -21.65 46.76 36.80
N MET A 62 -22.13 45.65 36.24
CA MET A 62 -22.57 45.56 34.84
C MET A 62 -23.92 46.26 34.60
N SER A 63 -24.87 46.14 35.53
CA SER A 63 -26.13 46.88 35.49
C SER A 63 -25.87 48.39 35.50
N TYR A 64 -24.89 48.86 36.28
CA TYR A 64 -24.54 50.29 36.31
C TYR A 64 -23.69 50.73 35.12
N LEU A 65 -22.88 49.85 34.52
CA LEU A 65 -22.20 50.12 33.25
C LEU A 65 -23.22 50.33 32.13
N HIS A 66 -24.26 49.49 32.07
CA HIS A 66 -25.35 49.61 31.09
C HIS A 66 -26.06 50.97 31.23
N GLN A 67 -26.48 51.33 32.45
CA GLN A 67 -27.07 52.65 32.74
C GLN A 67 -26.12 53.81 32.42
N TYR A 68 -24.82 53.65 32.70
CA TYR A 68 -23.84 54.69 32.40
C TYR A 68 -23.66 54.86 30.88
N ALA A 69 -23.66 53.77 30.11
CA ALA A 69 -23.60 53.82 28.65
C ALA A 69 -24.84 54.50 28.03
N GLN A 70 -26.04 54.21 28.53
CA GLN A 70 -27.28 54.92 28.17
C GLN A 70 -27.13 56.44 28.37
N GLN A 71 -26.66 56.87 29.55
CA GLN A 71 -26.43 58.29 29.83
C GLN A 71 -25.35 58.91 28.93
N LEU A 72 -24.31 58.16 28.54
CA LEU A 72 -23.31 58.65 27.58
C LEU A 72 -23.93 58.89 26.21
N LEU A 73 -24.78 57.98 25.73
CA LEU A 73 -25.53 58.16 24.49
C LEU A 73 -26.42 59.41 24.56
N GLU A 74 -27.20 59.56 25.63
CA GLU A 74 -28.03 60.76 25.86
C GLU A 74 -27.23 62.07 25.93
N ALA A 75 -26.01 62.03 26.47
CA ALA A 75 -25.17 63.22 26.55
C ALA A 75 -24.56 63.59 25.20
N GLU A 76 -24.08 62.60 24.44
CA GLU A 76 -23.36 62.82 23.18
C GLU A 76 -24.31 63.06 21.99
N GLN A 77 -25.54 62.56 22.05
CA GLN A 77 -26.56 62.68 20.99
C GLN A 77 -26.05 62.22 19.61
N SER A 78 -25.04 61.35 19.57
CA SER A 78 -24.47 60.83 18.34
C SER A 78 -23.86 59.45 18.53
N ILE A 79 -23.74 58.69 17.44
CA ILE A 79 -23.10 57.37 17.43
C ILE A 79 -22.37 57.14 16.11
N VAL A 80 -21.44 56.20 16.10
CA VAL A 80 -20.83 55.68 14.86
C VAL A 80 -21.47 54.33 14.56
N LEU A 81 -22.22 54.26 13.47
CA LEU A 81 -22.84 53.01 13.01
C LEU A 81 -21.78 52.04 12.46
N PRO A 82 -21.90 50.74 12.72
CA PRO A 82 -20.97 49.74 12.23
C PRO A 82 -21.13 49.51 10.71
N GLU A 83 -20.08 48.98 10.07
CA GLU A 83 -20.15 48.53 8.68
C GLU A 83 -21.16 47.39 8.53
N PHE A 84 -21.85 47.35 7.39
CA PHE A 84 -22.58 46.17 6.94
C PHE A 84 -21.95 45.67 5.65
N LEU A 85 -21.39 44.45 5.67
CA LEU A 85 -20.83 43.77 4.50
C LEU A 85 -21.48 42.40 4.31
N PHE A 86 -22.06 42.17 3.14
CA PHE A 86 -22.62 40.87 2.75
C PHE A 86 -22.28 40.55 1.30
N ILE A 87 -21.82 39.31 1.06
CA ILE A 87 -21.55 38.79 -0.28
C ILE A 87 -22.47 37.57 -0.49
N PRO A 88 -23.49 37.67 -1.36
CA PRO A 88 -24.37 36.54 -1.63
C PRO A 88 -23.63 35.44 -2.39
N GLU A 89 -23.82 34.20 -1.97
CA GLU A 89 -23.20 33.02 -2.59
C GLU A 89 -24.21 31.88 -2.76
N ILE A 90 -24.16 31.17 -3.90
CA ILE A 90 -24.97 29.97 -4.16
C ILE A 90 -24.06 28.86 -4.72
N THR A 91 -24.18 27.67 -4.16
CA THR A 91 -23.50 26.47 -4.66
C THR A 91 -24.29 25.86 -5.82
N LEU A 92 -23.62 25.67 -6.97
CA LEU A 92 -24.18 25.04 -8.16
C LEU A 92 -24.12 23.51 -8.06
N ILE A 93 -24.84 22.81 -8.94
CA ILE A 93 -24.91 21.33 -8.92
C ILE A 93 -23.58 20.62 -9.19
N ASN A 94 -22.58 21.33 -9.75
CA ASN A 94 -21.21 20.84 -9.92
C ASN A 94 -20.28 21.25 -8.76
N TYR A 95 -20.83 21.67 -7.62
CA TYR A 95 -20.11 22.14 -6.44
C TYR A 95 -19.31 23.43 -6.61
N SER A 96 -19.41 24.11 -7.75
CA SER A 96 -18.82 25.44 -7.92
C SER A 96 -19.67 26.52 -7.24
N VAL A 97 -19.02 27.55 -6.69
CA VAL A 97 -19.69 28.65 -5.98
C VAL A 97 -19.91 29.82 -6.94
N LEU A 98 -21.16 30.28 -7.02
CA LEU A 98 -21.54 31.50 -7.73
C LEU A 98 -21.67 32.64 -6.71
N ARG A 99 -20.80 33.65 -6.83
CA ARG A 99 -20.84 34.87 -6.01
C ARG A 99 -21.60 35.97 -6.72
N GLY A 100 -22.47 36.67 -6.00
CA GLY A 100 -23.14 37.88 -6.47
C GLY A 100 -22.38 39.16 -6.10
N GLN A 101 -23.02 40.30 -6.32
CA GLN A 101 -22.44 41.60 -6.02
C GLN A 101 -22.36 41.83 -4.50
N SER A 102 -21.23 42.36 -4.03
CA SER A 102 -21.04 42.73 -2.62
C SER A 102 -21.96 43.89 -2.23
N ILE A 103 -22.64 43.76 -1.10
CA ILE A 103 -23.46 44.80 -0.51
C ILE A 103 -22.67 45.39 0.65
N ASN A 104 -22.25 46.64 0.51
CA ASN A 104 -21.51 47.36 1.54
C ASN A 104 -22.27 48.64 1.95
N PHE A 105 -22.45 48.83 3.25
CA PHE A 105 -22.75 50.11 3.88
C PHE A 105 -21.61 50.46 4.84
N PRO A 106 -20.81 51.51 4.55
CA PRO A 106 -19.64 51.84 5.34
C PRO A 106 -20.02 52.40 6.72
N VAL A 107 -19.04 52.36 7.63
CA VAL A 107 -19.10 53.02 8.94
C VAL A 107 -19.54 54.48 8.77
N THR A 108 -20.57 54.90 9.52
CA THR A 108 -21.18 56.22 9.35
C THR A 108 -21.47 56.86 10.71
N LYS A 109 -20.97 58.08 10.96
CA LYS A 109 -21.36 58.86 12.15
C LYS A 109 -22.74 59.47 11.95
N VAL A 110 -23.62 59.33 12.93
CA VAL A 110 -24.97 59.87 12.94
C VAL A 110 -25.15 60.72 14.18
N ALA A 111 -25.59 61.97 14.00
CA ALA A 111 -26.07 62.84 15.08
C ALA A 111 -27.61 62.79 15.11
N PHE A 112 -28.18 62.71 16.31
CA PHE A 112 -29.62 62.64 16.55
C PHE A 112 -30.15 63.98 17.05
N ASP A 113 -31.44 64.22 16.82
CA ASP A 113 -32.16 65.34 17.43
C ASP A 113 -32.43 65.06 18.91
N SER A 114 -32.68 63.80 19.25
CA SER A 114 -32.82 63.32 20.62
C SER A 114 -32.47 61.83 20.74
N ILE A 115 -31.96 61.44 21.90
CA ILE A 115 -31.79 60.06 22.36
C ILE A 115 -32.53 59.95 23.68
N GLN A 116 -33.41 58.95 23.78
CA GLN A 116 -34.18 58.64 24.98
C GLN A 116 -33.83 57.23 25.44
N SER A 117 -33.36 57.08 26.68
CA SER A 117 -33.14 55.75 27.28
C SER A 117 -34.45 55.11 27.75
N GLU A 118 -34.43 53.78 27.89
CA GLU A 118 -35.55 52.99 28.44
C GLU A 118 -36.86 53.23 27.67
N TYR A 119 -36.78 53.25 26.34
CA TYR A 119 -37.91 53.54 25.46
C TYR A 119 -38.86 52.34 25.37
N SER A 120 -40.14 52.57 25.65
CA SER A 120 -41.18 51.55 25.51
C SER A 120 -41.63 51.45 24.06
N TRP A 121 -41.48 50.27 23.46
CA TRP A 121 -41.94 49.93 22.12
C TRP A 121 -42.77 48.64 22.15
N ASP A 122 -44.06 48.76 21.87
CA ASP A 122 -45.05 47.69 22.07
C ASP A 122 -44.97 47.10 23.49
N LYS A 123 -44.67 45.80 23.60
CA LYS A 123 -44.43 45.10 24.87
C LYS A 123 -42.96 45.06 25.29
N TYR A 124 -42.06 45.55 24.44
CA TYR A 124 -40.62 45.50 24.66
C TYR A 124 -40.11 46.84 25.18
N ARG A 125 -38.96 46.78 25.86
CA ARG A 125 -38.20 47.94 26.29
C ARG A 125 -36.89 47.96 25.54
N ILE A 126 -36.64 49.07 24.85
CA ILE A 126 -35.44 49.35 24.08
C ILE A 126 -34.51 50.20 24.94
N ASP A 127 -33.24 49.81 25.04
CA ASP A 127 -32.30 50.49 25.93
C ASP A 127 -32.11 51.97 25.58
N SER A 128 -32.04 52.31 24.29
CA SER A 128 -31.98 53.69 23.82
C SER A 128 -32.64 53.85 22.45
N HIS A 129 -33.42 54.92 22.30
CA HIS A 129 -34.12 55.28 21.08
C HIS A 129 -33.59 56.63 20.55
N GLY A 130 -32.85 56.60 19.45
CA GLY A 130 -32.34 57.79 18.77
C GLY A 130 -33.31 58.25 17.68
N THR A 131 -33.69 59.53 17.69
CA THR A 131 -34.58 60.15 16.70
C THR A 131 -33.82 61.18 15.86
N LEU A 132 -33.98 61.14 14.54
CA LEU A 132 -33.40 62.10 13.60
C LEU A 132 -34.42 62.41 12.49
N LYS A 133 -35.02 63.59 12.54
CA LYS A 133 -36.14 64.02 11.70
C LYS A 133 -37.27 62.99 11.76
N ASN A 134 -37.62 62.39 10.62
CA ASN A 134 -38.67 61.37 10.52
C ASN A 134 -38.10 59.94 10.56
N ARG A 135 -36.92 59.75 11.13
CA ARG A 135 -36.26 58.44 11.24
C ARG A 135 -35.87 58.17 12.69
N SER A 136 -35.81 56.90 13.04
CA SER A 136 -35.34 56.44 14.33
C SER A 136 -34.32 55.31 14.21
N LEU A 137 -33.60 55.06 15.31
CA LEU A 137 -32.71 53.93 15.49
C LEU A 137 -32.88 53.37 16.90
N PHE A 138 -33.11 52.07 17.01
CA PHE A 138 -33.04 51.34 18.27
C PHE A 138 -31.59 51.01 18.56
N ILE A 139 -31.17 51.26 19.79
CA ILE A 139 -29.82 51.00 20.27
C ILE A 139 -29.98 50.12 21.51
N GLU A 140 -29.56 48.87 21.39
CA GLU A 140 -29.50 47.89 22.48
C GLU A 140 -28.07 47.86 23.04
N ILE A 141 -27.92 47.62 24.34
CA ILE A 141 -26.62 47.59 25.02
C ILE A 141 -26.48 46.25 25.73
N THR A 142 -25.49 45.46 25.30
CA THR A 142 -25.18 44.16 25.91
C THR A 142 -23.93 44.27 26.77
N VAL A 143 -24.09 44.02 28.07
CA VAL A 143 -22.97 43.94 29.04
C VAL A 143 -22.67 42.50 29.45
N THR A 144 -23.67 41.78 29.96
CA THR A 144 -23.54 40.38 30.39
C THR A 144 -24.60 39.47 29.76
N HIS A 145 -25.78 40.01 29.49
CA HIS A 145 -26.88 39.30 28.87
C HIS A 145 -27.15 39.91 27.50
N ALA A 146 -27.16 39.06 26.47
CA ALA A 146 -27.55 39.47 25.13
C ALA A 146 -29.05 39.77 25.07
N SER A 147 -29.45 40.60 24.11
CA SER A 147 -30.86 40.83 23.83
C SER A 147 -31.61 39.53 23.52
N GLU A 148 -32.82 39.39 24.06
CA GLU A 148 -33.67 38.21 23.86
C GLU A 148 -34.02 38.00 22.37
N LEU A 149 -33.98 36.75 21.91
CA LEU A 149 -34.24 36.40 20.50
C LEU A 149 -35.64 36.83 20.05
N GLU A 150 -36.65 36.75 20.92
CA GLU A 150 -38.01 37.18 20.61
C GLU A 150 -38.07 38.67 20.26
N LYS A 151 -37.39 39.52 21.05
CA LYS A 151 -37.26 40.96 20.80
C LYS A 151 -36.52 41.24 19.49
N ILE A 152 -35.40 40.55 19.26
CA ILE A 152 -34.61 40.68 18.02
C ILE A 152 -35.46 40.33 16.79
N ASN A 153 -36.25 39.27 16.85
CA ASN A 153 -37.12 38.87 15.76
C ASN A 153 -38.24 39.89 15.54
N ALA A 154 -38.88 40.39 16.60
CA ALA A 154 -39.89 41.45 16.49
C ALA A 154 -39.33 42.72 15.81
N ILE A 155 -38.11 43.14 16.17
CA ILE A 155 -37.41 44.27 15.55
C ILE A 155 -37.21 44.02 14.04
N ARG A 156 -36.77 42.83 13.66
CA ARG A 156 -36.54 42.44 12.26
C ARG A 156 -37.83 42.37 11.46
N ASP A 157 -38.87 41.76 12.01
CA ASP A 157 -40.15 41.53 11.35
C ASP A 157 -40.90 42.85 11.10
N GLN A 158 -40.84 43.79 12.04
CA GLN A 158 -41.40 45.13 11.89
C GLN A 158 -40.47 46.10 11.12
N GLY A 159 -39.30 45.63 10.65
CA GLY A 159 -38.37 46.43 9.85
C GLY A 159 -37.74 47.62 10.61
N GLN A 160 -37.63 47.54 11.93
CA GLN A 160 -37.09 48.62 12.75
C GLN A 160 -35.56 48.68 12.63
N PRO A 161 -34.95 49.83 12.28
CA PRO A 161 -33.50 49.98 12.28
C PRO A 161 -32.95 49.81 13.69
N ALA A 162 -32.02 48.88 13.87
CA ALA A 162 -31.51 48.57 15.19
C ALA A 162 -30.05 48.13 15.17
N ILE A 163 -29.28 48.61 16.14
CA ILE A 163 -27.93 48.15 16.44
C ILE A 163 -27.84 47.65 17.88
N GLU A 164 -26.84 46.84 18.13
CA GLU A 164 -26.43 46.42 19.47
C GLU A 164 -25.00 46.89 19.72
N ILE A 165 -24.79 47.59 20.84
CA ILE A 165 -23.47 47.92 21.38
C ILE A 165 -23.09 46.83 22.38
N VAL A 166 -21.98 46.16 22.13
CA VAL A 166 -21.48 45.02 22.91
C VAL A 166 -20.32 45.49 23.78
N LEU A 167 -20.54 45.54 25.09
CA LEU A 167 -19.61 46.00 26.11
C LEU A 167 -19.12 44.88 27.01
N THR A 168 -19.29 43.62 26.60
CA THR A 168 -18.90 42.43 27.37
C THR A 168 -17.41 42.43 27.75
N ASP A 169 -16.56 43.04 26.95
CA ASP A 169 -15.11 43.11 27.17
C ASP A 169 -14.71 44.03 28.35
N LEU A 170 -15.64 44.85 28.83
CA LEU A 170 -15.47 45.65 30.05
C LEU A 170 -15.79 44.85 31.31
N HIS A 171 -16.48 43.71 31.20
CA HIS A 171 -16.76 42.84 32.33
C HIS A 171 -15.48 42.24 32.89
N ASN A 172 -15.30 42.32 34.22
CA ASN A 172 -14.10 41.84 34.93
C ASN A 172 -12.76 42.41 34.40
N SER A 173 -12.79 43.56 33.72
CA SER A 173 -11.62 44.22 33.16
C SER A 173 -11.25 45.48 33.95
N ASP A 174 -9.95 45.79 34.03
CA ASP A 174 -9.48 47.06 34.61
C ASP A 174 -9.94 48.29 33.82
N LYS A 175 -10.32 48.11 32.54
CA LYS A 175 -10.91 49.15 31.70
C LYS A 175 -12.19 49.74 32.31
N LEU A 176 -12.93 48.97 33.12
CA LEU A 176 -14.13 49.42 33.81
C LEU A 176 -13.89 50.57 34.80
N TYR A 177 -12.65 50.77 35.24
CA TYR A 177 -12.27 51.84 36.17
C TYR A 177 -11.66 53.06 35.45
N GLN A 178 -11.74 53.09 34.12
CA GLN A 178 -11.22 54.15 33.26
C GLN A 178 -12.34 54.73 32.41
N ASP A 179 -12.74 55.98 32.69
CA ASP A 179 -13.88 56.62 32.00
C ASP A 179 -13.68 56.72 30.48
N ASP A 180 -12.46 57.06 30.06
CA ASP A 180 -12.10 57.19 28.65
C ASP A 180 -12.21 55.85 27.90
N GLU A 181 -11.88 54.73 28.56
CA GLU A 181 -11.99 53.40 27.94
C GLU A 181 -13.46 52.97 27.80
N ILE A 182 -14.31 53.31 28.78
CA ILE A 182 -15.76 53.07 28.68
C ILE A 182 -16.35 53.92 27.54
N ARG A 183 -16.03 55.22 27.50
CA ARG A 183 -16.47 56.13 26.43
C ARG A 183 -16.03 55.65 25.06
N LYS A 184 -14.75 55.30 24.90
CA LYS A 184 -14.24 54.71 23.65
C LYS A 184 -15.04 53.46 23.30
N ALA A 185 -15.25 52.54 24.24
CA ALA A 185 -15.96 51.30 23.97
C ALA A 185 -17.41 51.52 23.50
N VAL A 186 -18.13 52.48 24.09
CA VAL A 186 -19.52 52.80 23.71
C VAL A 186 -19.63 53.38 22.30
N PHE A 187 -18.65 54.21 21.89
CA PHE A 187 -18.70 54.91 20.60
C PHE A 187 -17.81 54.31 19.51
N ASP A 188 -17.09 53.21 19.81
CA ASP A 188 -16.29 52.48 18.83
C ASP A 188 -17.20 51.58 17.98
N PRO A 189 -17.27 51.78 16.65
CA PRO A 189 -18.07 50.94 15.77
C PRO A 189 -17.66 49.46 15.78
N ILE A 190 -16.45 49.10 16.22
CA ILE A 190 -16.04 47.69 16.38
C ILE A 190 -16.89 46.97 17.43
N ASN A 191 -17.37 47.69 18.44
CA ASN A 191 -18.23 47.14 19.49
C ASN A 191 -19.71 47.18 19.10
N ALA A 192 -20.05 47.71 17.92
CA ALA A 192 -21.43 47.77 17.46
C ALA A 192 -21.69 46.72 16.37
N ARG A 193 -22.89 46.15 16.36
CA ARG A 193 -23.37 45.31 15.27
C ARG A 193 -24.81 45.62 14.90
N TRP A 194 -25.15 45.44 13.63
CA TRP A 194 -26.53 45.57 13.17
C TRP A 194 -27.38 44.42 13.69
N ILE A 195 -28.46 44.73 14.41
CA ILE A 195 -29.56 43.79 14.67
C ILE A 195 -30.41 43.68 13.40
N HIS A 196 -30.73 44.84 12.82
CA HIS A 196 -31.48 44.95 11.57
C HIS A 196 -31.13 46.26 10.83
N HIS A 197 -30.72 46.13 9.58
CA HIS A 197 -30.47 47.26 8.67
C HIS A 197 -31.45 47.20 7.50
N PRO A 198 -32.60 47.91 7.53
CA PRO A 198 -33.69 47.71 6.56
C PRO A 198 -33.25 47.85 5.10
N LYS A 199 -32.52 48.92 4.77
CA LYS A 199 -32.02 49.15 3.40
C LYS A 199 -31.00 48.12 2.94
N ALA A 200 -30.21 47.56 3.85
CA ALA A 200 -29.26 46.52 3.51
C ALA A 200 -29.98 45.20 3.27
N MET A 201 -30.94 44.85 4.12
CA MET A 201 -31.76 43.65 3.97
C MET A 201 -32.55 43.65 2.66
N GLU A 202 -33.08 44.79 2.22
CA GLU A 202 -33.74 44.90 0.92
C GLU A 202 -32.77 44.64 -0.24
N LYS A 203 -31.56 45.22 -0.20
CA LYS A 203 -30.51 44.93 -1.19
C LYS A 203 -30.08 43.46 -1.18
N VAL A 204 -29.99 42.85 0.01
CA VAL A 204 -29.63 41.43 0.17
C VAL A 204 -30.67 40.55 -0.48
N LYS A 205 -31.95 40.81 -0.22
CA LYS A 205 -33.07 40.08 -0.81
C LYS A 205 -33.06 40.17 -2.34
N GLN A 206 -32.86 41.37 -2.89
CA GLN A 206 -32.78 41.58 -4.34
C GLN A 206 -31.57 40.85 -4.95
N ALA A 207 -30.40 40.97 -4.34
CA ALA A 207 -29.18 40.35 -4.84
C ALA A 207 -29.25 38.81 -4.79
N LEU A 208 -29.86 38.24 -3.75
CA LEU A 208 -30.09 36.79 -3.64
C LEU A 208 -31.05 36.31 -4.73
N ALA A 209 -32.20 36.98 -4.94
CA ALA A 209 -33.14 36.61 -5.99
C ALA A 209 -32.53 36.65 -7.40
N GLU A 210 -31.70 37.67 -7.68
CA GLU A 210 -30.96 37.73 -8.95
C GLU A 210 -29.92 36.61 -9.08
N LEU A 211 -29.24 36.27 -7.99
CA LEU A 211 -28.22 35.23 -7.96
C LEU A 211 -28.85 33.84 -8.14
N GLU A 212 -30.01 33.60 -7.55
CA GLU A 212 -30.81 32.37 -7.71
C GLU A 212 -31.20 32.16 -9.18
N LEU A 213 -31.74 33.19 -9.84
CA LEU A 213 -32.08 33.12 -11.27
C LEU A 213 -30.85 32.82 -12.15
N LYS A 214 -29.69 33.41 -11.81
CA LYS A 214 -28.42 33.13 -12.51
C LYS A 214 -27.95 31.70 -12.24
N ALA A 215 -28.09 31.22 -11.00
CA ALA A 215 -27.73 29.86 -10.60
C ALA A 215 -28.59 28.82 -11.34
N GLU A 216 -29.91 29.01 -11.42
CA GLU A 216 -30.83 28.15 -12.17
C GLU A 216 -30.45 28.04 -13.65
N ARG A 217 -30.13 29.17 -14.30
CA ARG A 217 -29.67 29.18 -15.70
C ARG A 217 -28.37 28.39 -15.88
N LYS A 218 -27.39 28.58 -14.98
CA LYS A 218 -26.13 27.83 -15.02
C LYS A 218 -26.35 26.33 -14.74
N ASN A 219 -27.17 25.99 -13.76
CA ASN A 219 -27.49 24.63 -13.40
C ASN A 219 -28.16 23.88 -14.57
N ARG A 220 -29.07 24.51 -15.31
CA ARG A 220 -29.64 23.91 -16.53
C ARG A 220 -28.58 23.55 -17.57
N PHE A 221 -27.61 24.44 -17.80
CA PHE A 221 -26.52 24.17 -18.74
C PHE A 221 -25.59 23.05 -18.25
N ILE A 222 -25.26 23.06 -16.96
CA ILE A 222 -24.43 22.01 -16.34
C ILE A 222 -25.14 20.65 -16.42
N GLN A 223 -26.44 20.61 -16.09
CA GLN A 223 -27.23 19.38 -16.13
C GLN A 223 -27.26 18.79 -17.54
N SER A 224 -27.51 19.62 -18.56
CA SER A 224 -27.49 19.17 -19.95
C SER A 224 -26.14 18.55 -20.37
N ARG A 225 -25.03 19.06 -19.85
CA ARG A 225 -23.71 18.46 -20.10
C ARG A 225 -23.52 17.12 -19.39
N ILE A 226 -23.98 17.01 -18.14
CA ILE A 226 -23.95 15.76 -17.37
C ILE A 226 -24.79 14.69 -18.08
N ASP A 227 -25.99 15.04 -18.51
CA ASP A 227 -26.89 14.13 -19.21
C ASP A 227 -26.30 13.68 -20.55
N ALA A 228 -25.75 14.59 -21.35
CA ALA A 228 -25.12 14.28 -22.62
C ALA A 228 -23.90 13.35 -22.46
N GLU A 229 -23.11 13.53 -21.39
CA GLU A 229 -21.99 12.65 -21.07
C GLU A 229 -22.47 11.27 -20.63
N SER A 230 -23.49 11.20 -19.76
CA SER A 230 -24.13 9.96 -19.32
C SER A 230 -24.68 9.16 -20.51
N GLU A 231 -25.43 9.81 -21.40
CA GLU A 231 -25.94 9.20 -22.64
C GLU A 231 -24.81 8.69 -23.52
N ARG A 232 -23.72 9.46 -23.68
CA ARG A 232 -22.56 9.04 -24.48
C ARG A 232 -21.91 7.79 -23.88
N GLN A 233 -21.79 7.72 -22.56
CA GLN A 233 -21.25 6.53 -21.86
C GLN A 233 -22.18 5.33 -22.04
N GLN A 234 -23.48 5.51 -21.88
CA GLN A 234 -24.48 4.45 -22.09
C GLN A 234 -24.48 3.93 -23.54
N ARG A 235 -24.44 4.83 -24.54
CA ARG A 235 -24.33 4.45 -25.96
C ARG A 235 -23.05 3.68 -26.24
N LYS A 236 -21.91 4.10 -25.67
CA LYS A 236 -20.64 3.36 -25.79
C LYS A 236 -20.75 1.95 -25.18
N ALA A 237 -21.30 1.82 -23.98
CA ALA A 237 -21.50 0.53 -23.32
C ALA A 237 -22.43 -0.38 -24.14
N GLN A 238 -23.54 0.16 -24.65
CA GLN A 238 -24.46 -0.58 -25.51
C GLN A 238 -23.79 -1.03 -26.82
N ASN A 239 -22.97 -0.18 -27.45
CA ASN A 239 -22.24 -0.54 -28.66
C ASN A 239 -21.23 -1.67 -28.41
N ILE A 240 -20.55 -1.65 -27.25
CA ILE A 240 -19.64 -2.74 -26.84
C ILE A 240 -20.42 -4.04 -26.64
N GLU A 241 -21.56 -3.99 -25.96
CA GLU A 241 -22.40 -5.18 -25.73
C GLU A 241 -23.00 -5.74 -27.03
N ASN A 242 -23.50 -4.88 -27.92
CA ASN A 242 -23.98 -5.29 -29.24
C ASN A 242 -22.85 -5.94 -30.06
N ALA A 243 -21.65 -5.36 -30.03
CA ALA A 243 -20.49 -5.95 -30.69
C ALA A 243 -20.10 -7.30 -30.07
N LYS A 244 -20.16 -7.43 -28.74
CA LYS A 244 -19.91 -8.69 -28.02
C LYS A 244 -20.90 -9.77 -28.47
N GLN A 245 -22.20 -9.46 -28.50
CA GLN A 245 -23.23 -10.38 -28.97
C GLN A 245 -23.00 -10.80 -30.42
N ARG A 246 -22.66 -9.87 -31.31
CA ARG A 246 -22.32 -10.17 -32.71
C ARG A 246 -21.16 -11.15 -32.82
N PHE A 247 -20.03 -10.86 -32.18
CA PHE A 247 -18.85 -11.74 -32.24
C PHE A 247 -19.13 -13.12 -31.61
N ARG A 248 -19.90 -13.19 -30.52
CA ARG A 248 -20.35 -14.47 -29.94
C ARG A 248 -21.27 -15.22 -30.90
N GLY A 249 -22.14 -14.53 -31.62
CA GLY A 249 -23.03 -15.12 -32.63
C GLY A 249 -22.27 -15.81 -33.77
N GLU A 250 -21.15 -15.22 -34.22
CA GLU A 250 -20.30 -15.79 -35.30
C GLU A 250 -19.64 -17.14 -34.93
N ILE A 251 -19.48 -17.41 -33.63
CA ILE A 251 -18.89 -18.66 -33.08
C ILE A 251 -19.83 -19.38 -32.11
N LYS A 252 -21.15 -19.16 -32.25
CA LYS A 252 -22.15 -19.64 -31.29
C LYS A 252 -22.08 -21.17 -31.12
N HIS A 253 -22.05 -21.89 -32.24
CA HIS A 253 -22.00 -23.35 -32.25
C HIS A 253 -20.74 -23.87 -31.54
N GLU A 254 -19.59 -23.24 -31.77
CA GLU A 254 -18.34 -23.63 -31.14
C GLU A 254 -18.33 -23.36 -29.65
N LEU A 255 -18.98 -22.27 -29.18
CA LEU A 255 -19.12 -21.99 -27.76
C LEU A 255 -20.04 -23.01 -27.07
N GLU A 256 -21.18 -23.34 -27.68
CA GLU A 256 -22.07 -24.40 -27.19
C GLU A 256 -21.39 -25.78 -27.16
N TRP A 257 -20.48 -26.04 -28.11
CA TRP A 257 -19.63 -27.23 -28.10
C TRP A 257 -18.58 -27.18 -26.98
N LEU A 258 -17.91 -26.03 -26.78
CA LEU A 258 -16.89 -25.82 -25.74
C LEU A 258 -17.44 -26.07 -24.33
N ASP A 259 -18.71 -25.72 -24.10
CA ASP A 259 -19.39 -25.92 -22.82
C ASP A 259 -19.63 -27.40 -22.50
N LYS A 260 -19.66 -28.29 -23.51
CA LYS A 260 -19.81 -29.74 -23.32
C LYS A 260 -18.50 -30.45 -22.95
N ILE A 261 -17.37 -29.74 -23.04
CA ILE A 261 -16.05 -30.34 -22.82
C ILE A 261 -15.77 -30.39 -21.32
N ASP A 262 -15.83 -31.59 -20.78
CA ASP A 262 -15.40 -31.96 -19.45
C ASP A 262 -14.46 -33.17 -19.50
N SER A 263 -14.01 -33.66 -18.34
CA SER A 263 -13.13 -34.82 -18.25
C SER A 263 -13.74 -36.08 -18.87
N THR A 264 -15.05 -36.28 -18.73
CA THR A 264 -15.75 -37.47 -19.26
C THR A 264 -15.85 -37.43 -20.78
N TRP A 265 -16.10 -36.24 -21.36
CA TRP A 265 -16.09 -36.04 -22.80
C TRP A 265 -14.70 -36.30 -23.39
N ILE A 266 -13.64 -35.79 -22.72
CA ILE A 266 -12.25 -36.01 -23.15
C ILE A 266 -11.91 -37.49 -23.16
N GLU A 267 -12.24 -38.23 -22.10
CA GLU A 267 -12.01 -39.68 -22.01
C GLU A 267 -12.71 -40.45 -23.15
N GLN A 268 -13.97 -40.12 -23.44
CA GLN A 268 -14.72 -40.73 -24.55
C GLN A 268 -14.08 -40.42 -25.91
N GLN A 269 -13.59 -39.19 -26.11
CA GLN A 269 -12.90 -38.83 -27.34
C GLN A 269 -11.56 -39.58 -27.50
N GLU A 270 -10.79 -39.72 -26.43
CA GLU A 270 -9.54 -40.50 -26.48
C GLU A 270 -9.79 -41.97 -26.83
N GLN A 271 -10.90 -42.56 -26.37
CA GLN A 271 -11.31 -43.91 -26.78
C GLN A 271 -11.66 -43.98 -28.27
N GLN A 272 -12.40 -43.00 -28.79
CA GLN A 272 -12.79 -42.96 -30.21
C GLN A 272 -11.57 -42.83 -31.14
N LYS A 273 -10.54 -42.08 -30.72
CA LYS A 273 -9.29 -41.89 -31.48
C LYS A 273 -8.48 -43.17 -31.67
N GLN A 274 -8.70 -44.20 -30.83
CA GLN A 274 -7.92 -45.44 -30.92
C GLN A 274 -8.05 -46.14 -32.28
N ASN A 275 -9.17 -45.92 -32.98
CA ASN A 275 -9.44 -46.53 -34.29
C ASN A 275 -9.09 -45.63 -35.48
N ILE A 276 -8.66 -44.38 -35.24
CA ILE A 276 -8.35 -43.42 -36.31
C ILE A 276 -6.93 -43.65 -36.82
N ARG A 277 -6.80 -43.91 -38.12
CA ARG A 277 -5.50 -44.04 -38.82
C ARG A 277 -5.26 -42.87 -39.79
N PRO A 278 -4.43 -41.89 -39.43
CA PRO A 278 -4.08 -40.78 -40.32
C PRO A 278 -3.35 -41.22 -41.58
N ALA A 279 -3.49 -40.45 -42.67
CA ALA A 279 -2.88 -40.77 -43.96
C ALA A 279 -1.34 -40.78 -43.92
N PHE A 280 -0.72 -40.01 -43.03
CA PHE A 280 0.74 -39.96 -42.91
C PHE A 280 1.35 -41.26 -42.39
N LEU A 281 0.58 -42.12 -41.72
CA LEU A 281 1.06 -43.44 -41.28
C LEU A 281 1.40 -44.38 -42.45
N LYS A 282 1.10 -44.01 -43.70
CA LYS A 282 1.57 -44.74 -44.88
C LYS A 282 3.08 -44.59 -45.11
N TRP A 283 3.70 -43.56 -44.54
CA TRP A 283 5.12 -43.24 -44.72
C TRP A 283 5.82 -42.90 -43.40
N ILE A 284 5.14 -43.06 -42.25
CA ILE A 284 5.72 -42.92 -40.92
C ILE A 284 5.57 -44.24 -40.19
N ASP A 285 6.69 -44.77 -39.74
CA ASP A 285 6.75 -45.89 -38.83
C ASP A 285 6.78 -45.37 -37.38
N VAL A 286 5.71 -45.65 -36.63
CA VAL A 286 5.57 -45.22 -35.23
C VAL A 286 6.43 -46.07 -34.30
N ASP A 287 6.60 -47.36 -34.62
CA ASP A 287 7.35 -48.30 -33.79
C ASP A 287 8.84 -47.92 -33.75
N LYS A 288 9.33 -47.33 -34.86
CA LYS A 288 10.66 -46.71 -34.94
C LYS A 288 10.91 -45.66 -33.85
N TYR A 289 9.87 -45.02 -33.30
CA TYR A 289 10.00 -43.94 -32.31
C TYR A 289 9.39 -44.28 -30.94
N SER A 290 9.16 -45.56 -30.66
CA SER A 290 8.46 -46.07 -29.46
C SER A 290 8.99 -45.56 -28.11
N ASP A 291 10.27 -45.21 -28.01
CA ASP A 291 10.96 -44.68 -26.82
C ASP A 291 10.81 -43.17 -26.60
N LEU A 292 10.31 -42.44 -27.62
CA LEU A 292 10.17 -40.98 -27.65
C LEU A 292 8.73 -40.50 -27.84
N VAL A 293 7.78 -41.42 -28.05
CA VAL A 293 6.35 -41.13 -28.16
C VAL A 293 5.59 -41.55 -26.88
N GLY A 294 4.32 -41.17 -26.77
CA GLY A 294 3.47 -41.46 -25.63
C GLY A 294 3.44 -40.35 -24.56
N TYR A 295 4.09 -39.21 -24.81
CA TYR A 295 4.03 -38.05 -23.91
C TYR A 295 2.60 -37.49 -23.86
N SER A 296 2.01 -37.41 -22.68
CA SER A 296 0.62 -36.94 -22.51
C SER A 296 0.59 -35.53 -21.91
N THR A 297 -0.36 -34.71 -22.36
CA THR A 297 -0.71 -33.45 -21.69
C THR A 297 -2.22 -33.40 -21.45
N ASP A 298 -2.67 -32.48 -20.59
CA ASP A 298 -4.10 -32.25 -20.33
C ASP A 298 -4.86 -31.63 -21.53
N ILE A 299 -4.12 -31.22 -22.56
CA ILE A 299 -4.62 -30.47 -23.71
C ILE A 299 -4.29 -31.12 -25.07
N ASP A 300 -3.64 -32.29 -25.08
CA ASP A 300 -3.25 -32.99 -26.32
C ASP A 300 -4.44 -33.58 -27.08
N TRP A 301 -5.59 -33.73 -26.40
CA TRP A 301 -6.82 -34.22 -26.99
C TRP A 301 -7.35 -33.36 -28.16
N VAL A 302 -6.80 -32.16 -28.38
CA VAL A 302 -7.13 -31.34 -29.55
C VAL A 302 -6.79 -32.03 -30.89
N PHE A 303 -5.86 -32.99 -30.90
CA PHE A 303 -5.55 -33.82 -32.06
C PHE A 303 -6.57 -34.94 -32.24
N GLU A 304 -7.02 -35.17 -33.48
CA GLU A 304 -8.02 -36.20 -33.80
C GLU A 304 -7.43 -37.61 -34.02
N CYS A 305 -6.16 -37.80 -33.69
CA CYS A 305 -5.50 -39.11 -33.79
C CYS A 305 -4.77 -39.45 -32.48
N LYS A 306 -4.33 -40.70 -32.35
CA LYS A 306 -3.51 -41.13 -31.21
C LYS A 306 -2.30 -40.23 -31.01
N ARG A 307 -1.89 -40.04 -29.76
CA ARG A 307 -0.78 -39.15 -29.42
C ARG A 307 0.54 -39.59 -30.04
N GLU A 308 0.77 -40.89 -30.07
CA GLU A 308 1.96 -41.51 -30.63
C GLU A 308 2.09 -41.20 -32.12
N HIS A 309 0.97 -41.09 -32.84
CA HIS A 309 0.97 -40.81 -34.27
C HIS A 309 1.45 -39.39 -34.58
N TRP A 310 0.88 -38.36 -33.93
CA TRP A 310 1.29 -36.98 -34.21
C TRP A 310 2.66 -36.65 -33.63
N GLN A 311 3.07 -37.36 -32.57
CA GLN A 311 4.42 -37.25 -31.99
C GLN A 311 5.48 -37.86 -32.91
N ALA A 312 5.23 -39.07 -33.44
CA ALA A 312 6.09 -39.67 -34.46
C ALA A 312 6.20 -38.78 -35.71
N LEU A 313 5.10 -38.13 -36.12
CA LEU A 313 5.09 -37.16 -37.21
C LEU A 313 6.01 -35.96 -36.95
N ILE A 314 6.06 -35.46 -35.71
CA ILE A 314 6.98 -34.38 -35.33
C ILE A 314 8.42 -34.89 -35.41
N ILE A 315 8.72 -36.03 -34.77
CA ILE A 315 10.08 -36.59 -34.75
C ILE A 315 10.60 -36.82 -36.18
N GLU A 316 9.79 -37.41 -37.05
CA GLU A 316 10.13 -37.65 -38.45
C GLU A 316 10.50 -36.35 -39.18
N GLU A 317 9.77 -35.26 -38.93
CA GLU A 317 10.08 -33.96 -39.54
C GLU A 317 11.34 -33.33 -38.94
N LEU A 318 11.60 -33.50 -37.64
CA LEU A 318 12.83 -33.01 -37.01
C LEU A 318 14.07 -33.64 -37.66
N TYR A 319 14.10 -34.96 -37.80
CA TYR A 319 15.21 -35.66 -38.46
C TYR A 319 15.27 -35.39 -39.97
N ARG A 320 14.14 -35.11 -40.64
CA ARG A 320 14.14 -34.66 -42.05
C ARG A 320 14.81 -33.29 -42.22
N ILE A 321 14.62 -32.37 -41.27
CA ILE A 321 15.28 -31.05 -41.31
C ILE A 321 16.80 -31.22 -41.10
N GLY A 322 17.19 -32.16 -40.24
CA GLY A 322 18.57 -32.56 -39.96
C GLY A 322 19.25 -31.75 -38.87
N GLY A 323 20.40 -32.25 -38.38
CA GLY A 323 21.25 -31.56 -37.40
C GLY A 323 21.81 -30.25 -37.93
N SER A 324 22.17 -29.31 -37.03
CA SER A 324 22.79 -27.99 -37.27
C SER A 324 21.90 -26.82 -37.77
N ARG A 325 20.58 -27.01 -37.92
CA ARG A 325 19.64 -25.93 -38.29
C ARG A 325 18.76 -25.51 -37.11
N GLU A 326 18.42 -24.22 -37.07
CA GLU A 326 17.42 -23.69 -36.13
C GLU A 326 16.01 -24.16 -36.53
N ILE A 327 15.34 -24.87 -35.63
CA ILE A 327 14.00 -25.40 -35.78
C ILE A 327 13.02 -24.56 -34.97
N LYS A 328 12.17 -23.80 -35.66
CA LYS A 328 11.16 -22.98 -35.00
C LYS A 328 9.92 -23.82 -34.70
N ALA A 329 9.44 -23.80 -33.46
CA ALA A 329 8.23 -24.49 -33.04
C ALA A 329 7.00 -24.10 -33.90
N PHE A 330 6.98 -22.88 -34.42
CA PHE A 330 5.91 -22.40 -35.29
C PHE A 330 5.89 -23.12 -36.64
N ASP A 331 7.04 -23.44 -37.20
CA ASP A 331 7.16 -24.15 -38.47
C ASP A 331 6.76 -25.62 -38.31
N ILE A 332 7.18 -26.26 -37.21
CA ILE A 332 6.70 -27.60 -36.83
C ILE A 332 5.17 -27.59 -36.66
N LYS A 333 4.62 -26.58 -35.97
CA LYS A 333 3.16 -26.43 -35.85
C LYS A 333 2.47 -26.33 -37.21
N ARG A 334 3.01 -25.57 -38.16
CA ARG A 334 2.46 -25.48 -39.52
C ARG A 334 2.54 -26.83 -40.26
N PHE A 335 3.66 -27.55 -40.13
CA PHE A 335 3.86 -28.85 -40.73
C PHE A 335 2.86 -29.90 -40.19
N VAL A 336 2.72 -29.97 -38.86
CA VAL A 336 1.80 -30.90 -38.21
C VAL A 336 0.35 -30.60 -38.63
N GLN A 337 -0.05 -29.33 -38.65
CA GLN A 337 -1.41 -28.93 -39.09
C GLN A 337 -1.74 -29.31 -40.53
N LYS A 338 -0.73 -29.51 -41.38
CA LYS A 338 -0.92 -29.95 -42.78
C LYS A 338 -1.22 -31.45 -42.89
N HIS A 339 -0.76 -32.26 -41.94
CA HIS A 339 -0.81 -33.73 -42.04
C HIS A 339 -1.70 -34.38 -40.96
N ALA A 340 -1.73 -33.83 -39.75
CA ALA A 340 -2.59 -34.27 -38.66
C ALA A 340 -3.83 -33.39 -38.53
N ARG A 341 -5.00 -34.02 -38.42
CA ARG A 341 -6.25 -33.30 -38.18
C ARG A 341 -6.35 -32.84 -36.73
N LEU A 342 -6.80 -31.61 -36.56
CA LEU A 342 -7.12 -31.00 -35.27
C LEU A 342 -8.63 -30.78 -35.21
N ASN A 343 -9.19 -30.80 -34.02
CA ASN A 343 -10.61 -30.52 -33.82
C ASN A 343 -11.00 -29.15 -34.41
N GLU A 344 -11.95 -29.16 -35.36
CA GLU A 344 -12.32 -27.97 -36.12
C GLU A 344 -12.94 -26.86 -35.25
N ASN A 345 -13.78 -27.23 -34.28
CA ASN A 345 -14.41 -26.27 -33.36
C ASN A 345 -13.34 -25.56 -32.50
N MET A 346 -12.37 -26.32 -31.98
CA MET A 346 -11.26 -25.74 -31.22
C MET A 346 -10.41 -24.81 -32.08
N LEU A 347 -10.14 -25.17 -33.34
CA LEU A 347 -9.36 -24.33 -34.25
C LEU A 347 -10.09 -23.02 -34.58
N ARG A 348 -11.41 -23.07 -34.78
CA ARG A 348 -12.24 -21.87 -34.99
C ARG A 348 -12.21 -20.95 -33.78
N LEU A 349 -12.36 -21.48 -32.56
CA LEU A 349 -12.26 -20.71 -31.31
C LEU A 349 -10.87 -20.09 -31.12
N ASN A 350 -9.82 -20.89 -31.36
CA ASN A 350 -8.44 -20.42 -31.29
C ASN A 350 -8.19 -19.25 -32.26
N THR A 351 -8.69 -19.37 -33.49
CA THR A 351 -8.61 -18.31 -34.51
C THR A 351 -9.35 -17.06 -34.10
N ALA A 352 -10.55 -17.19 -33.52
CA ALA A 352 -11.33 -16.07 -33.01
C ALA A 352 -10.56 -15.32 -31.90
N GLN A 353 -9.95 -16.05 -30.97
CA GLN A 353 -9.12 -15.48 -29.91
C GLN A 353 -7.88 -14.74 -30.45
N TYR A 354 -7.25 -15.28 -31.50
CA TYR A 354 -6.11 -14.66 -32.16
C TYR A 354 -6.50 -13.36 -32.87
N LYS A 355 -7.58 -13.37 -33.67
CA LYS A 355 -8.12 -12.17 -34.34
C LYS A 355 -8.51 -11.07 -33.34
N ALA A 356 -9.12 -11.45 -32.22
CA ALA A 356 -9.49 -10.52 -31.17
C ALA A 356 -8.25 -9.85 -30.55
N ARG A 357 -7.18 -10.61 -30.33
CA ARG A 357 -5.89 -10.10 -29.85
C ARG A 357 -5.24 -9.15 -30.86
N GLU A 358 -5.21 -9.51 -32.15
CA GLU A 358 -4.64 -8.63 -33.19
C GLU A 358 -5.38 -7.30 -33.27
N LYS A 359 -6.71 -7.33 -33.23
CA LYS A 359 -7.53 -6.11 -33.19
C LYS A 359 -7.31 -5.30 -31.91
N ALA A 360 -7.09 -5.94 -30.77
CA ALA A 360 -6.74 -5.24 -29.54
C ALA A 360 -5.37 -4.54 -29.65
N LYS A 361 -4.38 -5.22 -30.26
CA LYS A 361 -3.06 -4.64 -30.53
C LYS A 361 -3.12 -3.46 -31.51
N SER A 362 -3.89 -3.58 -32.60
CA SER A 362 -4.07 -2.48 -33.55
C SER A 362 -4.73 -1.25 -32.91
N ASN A 363 -5.54 -1.47 -31.87
CA ASN A 363 -6.16 -0.41 -31.09
C ASN A 363 -5.27 0.11 -29.93
N GLY A 364 -3.99 -0.28 -29.87
CA GLY A 364 -3.01 0.22 -28.91
C GLY A 364 -2.89 -0.59 -27.61
N SER A 365 -3.48 -1.78 -27.52
CA SER A 365 -3.34 -2.63 -26.33
C SER A 365 -1.92 -3.19 -26.18
N GLN A 366 -1.34 -3.02 -25.00
CA GLN A 366 -0.02 -3.55 -24.62
C GLN A 366 -0.08 -4.98 -24.06
N THR A 367 -1.28 -5.58 -23.94
CA THR A 367 -1.40 -6.93 -23.37
C THR A 367 -0.91 -8.00 -24.35
N ASN A 368 -0.02 -8.86 -23.88
CA ASN A 368 0.40 -10.05 -24.64
C ASN A 368 -0.49 -11.26 -24.38
N LYS A 369 -1.48 -11.15 -23.49
CA LYS A 369 -2.39 -12.26 -23.19
C LYS A 369 -3.24 -12.59 -24.41
N ARG A 370 -3.39 -13.89 -24.69
CA ARG A 370 -4.29 -14.39 -25.73
C ARG A 370 -5.70 -14.45 -25.16
N ILE A 371 -6.49 -13.40 -25.38
CA ILE A 371 -7.84 -13.27 -24.84
C ILE A 371 -8.74 -12.60 -25.88
N ALA A 372 -9.97 -13.09 -26.02
CA ALA A 372 -11.05 -12.39 -26.70
C ALA A 372 -11.92 -11.66 -25.67
N TRP A 373 -12.08 -10.34 -25.85
CA TRP A 373 -12.82 -9.46 -24.94
C TRP A 373 -14.33 -9.77 -24.87
N TYR A 374 -14.87 -10.46 -25.88
CA TYR A 374 -16.26 -10.89 -25.96
C TYR A 374 -16.51 -12.29 -25.37
N LEU A 375 -15.46 -12.97 -24.90
CA LEU A 375 -15.55 -14.27 -24.24
C LEU A 375 -15.41 -14.12 -22.72
N THR A 376 -16.00 -15.04 -21.97
CA THR A 376 -15.83 -15.11 -20.52
C THR A 376 -14.40 -15.53 -20.17
N LYS A 377 -14.02 -15.33 -18.90
CA LYS A 377 -12.70 -15.73 -18.41
C LYS A 377 -12.49 -17.25 -18.47
N GLU A 378 -13.56 -18.02 -18.26
CA GLU A 378 -13.54 -19.48 -18.33
C GLU A 378 -13.44 -19.96 -19.78
N GLU A 379 -14.28 -19.45 -20.69
CA GLU A 379 -14.22 -19.76 -22.12
C GLU A 379 -12.82 -19.51 -22.67
N ASN A 380 -12.22 -18.35 -22.37
CA ASN A 380 -10.86 -18.02 -22.81
C ASN A 380 -9.79 -19.00 -22.30
N ARG A 381 -9.99 -19.61 -21.13
CA ARG A 381 -9.06 -20.59 -20.54
C ARG A 381 -9.23 -21.97 -21.19
N LYS A 382 -10.46 -22.38 -21.50
CA LYS A 382 -10.75 -23.67 -22.16
C LYS A 382 -10.25 -23.72 -23.61
N ILE A 383 -10.05 -22.59 -24.28
CA ILE A 383 -9.56 -22.55 -25.67
C ILE A 383 -8.07 -22.93 -25.74
N ILE A 384 -7.80 -24.12 -26.26
CA ILE A 384 -6.46 -24.71 -26.39
C ILE A 384 -5.71 -24.11 -27.58
N SER A 385 -4.40 -24.00 -27.43
CA SER A 385 -3.47 -23.66 -28.51
C SER A 385 -2.85 -24.92 -29.10
N PRO A 386 -3.03 -25.22 -30.41
CA PRO A 386 -2.26 -26.28 -31.06
C PRO A 386 -0.74 -26.02 -30.96
N PHE A 387 -0.33 -24.74 -30.99
CA PHE A 387 1.07 -24.37 -30.78
C PHE A 387 1.58 -24.72 -29.38
N LYS A 388 0.75 -24.64 -28.33
CA LYS A 388 1.17 -24.98 -26.96
C LYS A 388 1.41 -26.48 -26.83
N VAL A 389 0.49 -27.31 -27.33
CA VAL A 389 0.64 -28.78 -27.29
C VAL A 389 1.93 -29.23 -27.98
N ILE A 390 2.20 -28.65 -29.16
CA ILE A 390 3.41 -28.97 -29.93
C ILE A 390 4.66 -28.46 -29.22
N LEU A 391 4.63 -27.25 -28.68
CA LEU A 391 5.75 -26.70 -27.92
C LEU A 391 6.06 -27.55 -26.68
N ASP A 392 5.04 -28.02 -25.96
CA ASP A 392 5.21 -28.88 -24.78
C ASP A 392 5.90 -30.20 -25.14
N TYR A 393 5.55 -30.76 -26.28
CA TYR A 393 6.21 -31.97 -26.77
C TYR A 393 7.65 -31.71 -27.21
N LEU A 394 7.94 -30.58 -27.88
CA LEU A 394 9.33 -30.21 -28.22
C LEU A 394 10.18 -29.98 -26.97
N GLN A 395 9.61 -29.37 -25.92
CA GLN A 395 10.26 -29.22 -24.63
C GLN A 395 10.47 -30.58 -23.93
N TYR A 396 9.52 -31.51 -24.06
CA TYR A 396 9.73 -32.88 -23.60
C TYR A 396 10.90 -33.55 -24.32
N LEU A 397 11.04 -33.36 -25.64
CA LEU A 397 12.18 -33.88 -26.40
C LEU A 397 13.51 -33.24 -25.98
N GLU A 398 13.50 -31.96 -25.58
CA GLU A 398 14.67 -31.30 -24.98
C GLU A 398 15.07 -31.95 -23.64
N ILE A 399 14.11 -32.19 -22.75
CA ILE A 399 14.35 -32.90 -21.48
C ILE A 399 14.90 -34.32 -21.73
N ARG A 400 14.47 -34.95 -22.84
CA ARG A 400 14.96 -36.25 -23.29
C ARG A 400 16.29 -36.19 -24.02
N ASP A 401 16.92 -35.02 -24.09
CA ASP A 401 18.23 -34.78 -24.70
C ASP A 401 18.24 -35.08 -26.21
N VAL A 402 17.07 -35.03 -26.87
CA VAL A 402 16.94 -35.14 -28.34
C VAL A 402 17.19 -33.78 -29.00
N LEU A 403 16.73 -32.71 -28.35
CA LEU A 403 16.82 -31.33 -28.81
C LEU A 403 17.58 -30.49 -27.78
N ASP A 404 18.23 -29.43 -28.26
CA ASP A 404 18.73 -28.33 -27.42
C ASP A 404 17.93 -27.05 -27.69
N ILE A 405 17.63 -26.29 -26.64
CA ILE A 405 16.96 -24.99 -26.76
C ILE A 405 17.98 -23.87 -27.00
N THR A 406 17.65 -22.95 -27.89
CA THR A 406 18.48 -21.76 -28.11
C THR A 406 18.17 -20.66 -27.07
N SER A 407 18.71 -19.45 -27.26
CA SER A 407 18.32 -18.29 -26.45
C SER A 407 16.83 -17.92 -26.55
N ASP A 408 16.14 -18.33 -27.64
CA ASP A 408 14.69 -18.21 -27.78
C ASP A 408 14.03 -19.54 -27.38
N PRO A 409 13.09 -19.54 -26.40
CA PRO A 409 12.47 -20.76 -25.91
C PRO A 409 11.52 -21.46 -26.90
N THR A 410 11.36 -20.90 -28.10
CA THR A 410 10.56 -21.47 -29.20
C THR A 410 11.41 -21.98 -30.37
N ILE A 411 12.73 -21.92 -30.25
CA ILE A 411 13.68 -22.34 -31.28
C ILE A 411 14.61 -23.41 -30.71
N PHE A 412 14.69 -24.53 -31.41
CA PHE A 412 15.40 -25.74 -31.01
C PHE A 412 16.45 -26.15 -32.04
N VAL A 413 17.43 -26.95 -31.64
CA VAL A 413 18.42 -27.57 -32.51
C VAL A 413 18.44 -29.07 -32.22
N LEU A 414 18.57 -29.88 -33.27
CA LEU A 414 18.63 -31.34 -33.15
C LEU A 414 20.07 -31.78 -32.81
N ASN A 415 20.21 -32.64 -31.80
CA ASN A 415 21.52 -33.04 -31.26
C ASN A 415 22.20 -34.14 -32.08
N ASP A 416 21.43 -34.96 -32.79
CA ASP A 416 21.93 -36.12 -33.53
C ASP A 416 21.39 -36.14 -34.97
N GLU A 417 22.14 -36.74 -35.90
CA GLU A 417 21.73 -36.83 -37.30
C GLU A 417 20.64 -37.90 -37.54
N SER A 418 20.57 -38.91 -36.67
CA SER A 418 19.56 -39.97 -36.72
C SER A 418 19.08 -40.39 -35.31
N VAL A 419 17.94 -41.07 -35.25
CA VAL A 419 17.41 -41.59 -33.97
C VAL A 419 18.27 -42.72 -33.42
N GLU A 420 18.95 -43.45 -34.29
CA GLU A 420 19.91 -44.49 -33.91
C GLU A 420 21.15 -43.90 -33.24
N ASP A 421 21.66 -42.76 -33.74
CA ASP A 421 22.79 -42.03 -33.12
C ASP A 421 22.41 -41.51 -31.73
N PHE A 422 21.22 -40.91 -31.60
CA PHE A 422 20.65 -40.50 -30.33
C PHE A 422 20.62 -41.66 -29.32
N ARG A 423 20.10 -42.83 -29.72
CA ARG A 423 20.04 -44.00 -28.85
C ARG A 423 21.40 -44.47 -28.40
N CYS A 424 22.37 -44.51 -29.31
CA CYS A 424 23.75 -44.87 -28.97
C CYS A 424 24.35 -43.89 -27.96
N ARG A 425 24.17 -42.59 -28.18
CA ARG A 425 24.66 -41.53 -27.27
C ARG A 425 24.05 -41.65 -25.88
N ILE A 426 22.73 -41.79 -25.79
CA ILE A 426 22.03 -41.92 -24.49
C ILE A 426 22.39 -43.22 -23.78
N GLN A 427 22.51 -44.33 -24.50
CA GLN A 427 22.96 -45.59 -23.91
C GLN A 427 24.37 -45.44 -23.31
N ASN A 428 25.31 -44.90 -24.07
CA ASN A 428 26.68 -44.66 -23.60
C ASN A 428 26.72 -43.74 -22.37
N LYS A 429 25.93 -42.67 -22.39
CA LYS A 429 25.79 -41.73 -21.25
C LYS A 429 25.23 -42.44 -20.01
N ASN A 430 24.19 -43.26 -20.17
CA ASN A 430 23.61 -44.01 -19.07
C ASN A 430 24.56 -45.07 -18.51
N GLU A 431 25.32 -45.76 -19.35
CA GLU A 431 26.35 -46.71 -18.92
C GLU A 431 27.47 -46.02 -18.14
N GLN A 432 27.93 -44.84 -18.59
CA GLN A 432 28.91 -44.03 -17.86
C GLN A 432 28.38 -43.59 -16.50
N ILE A 433 27.14 -43.09 -16.44
CA ILE A 433 26.48 -42.71 -15.18
C ILE A 433 26.36 -43.91 -14.24
N ALA A 434 25.99 -45.08 -14.75
CA ALA A 434 25.87 -46.31 -13.96
C ALA A 434 27.23 -46.73 -13.38
N ARG A 435 28.31 -46.70 -14.18
CA ARG A 435 29.68 -46.99 -13.72
C ARG A 435 30.13 -46.04 -12.63
N VAL A 436 29.91 -44.73 -12.79
CA VAL A 436 30.25 -43.71 -11.78
C VAL A 436 29.46 -43.95 -10.49
N ARG A 437 28.17 -44.28 -10.60
CA ARG A 437 27.30 -44.57 -9.45
C ARG A 437 27.76 -45.83 -8.71
N GLU A 438 28.11 -46.89 -9.42
CA GLU A 438 28.63 -48.14 -8.85
C GLU A 438 29.96 -47.90 -8.13
N GLU A 439 30.86 -47.11 -8.72
CA GLU A 439 32.11 -46.73 -8.08
C GLU A 439 31.89 -45.92 -6.80
N CYS A 440 30.92 -44.98 -6.81
CA CYS A 440 30.56 -44.21 -5.63
C CYS A 440 30.02 -45.12 -4.50
N LEU A 441 29.08 -46.01 -4.81
CA LEU A 441 28.53 -46.98 -3.85
C LEU A 441 29.60 -47.91 -3.28
N ARG A 442 30.55 -48.35 -4.11
CA ARG A 442 31.69 -49.16 -3.65
C ARG A 442 32.56 -48.38 -2.65
N ARG A 443 32.88 -47.11 -2.93
CA ARG A 443 33.67 -46.27 -2.01
C ARG A 443 32.94 -46.07 -0.68
N GLU A 444 31.64 -45.81 -0.71
CA GLU A 444 30.83 -45.69 0.51
C GLU A 444 30.82 -46.98 1.34
N LEU A 445 30.75 -48.16 0.70
CA LEU A 445 30.80 -49.44 1.39
C LEU A 445 32.17 -49.69 2.04
N GLU A 446 33.26 -49.40 1.33
CA GLU A 446 34.62 -49.51 1.86
C GLU A 446 34.84 -48.59 3.08
N GLU A 447 34.30 -47.36 3.05
CA GLU A 447 34.37 -46.45 4.19
C GLU A 447 33.57 -46.96 5.40
N LYS A 448 32.38 -47.51 5.17
CA LYS A 448 31.58 -48.13 6.24
C LYS A 448 32.32 -49.31 6.90
N LEU A 449 32.89 -50.21 6.10
CA LEU A 449 33.65 -51.35 6.61
C LEU A 449 34.87 -50.89 7.45
N ARG A 450 35.58 -49.85 7.00
CA ARG A 450 36.69 -49.25 7.77
C ARG A 450 36.22 -48.63 9.09
N ALA A 451 35.05 -47.98 9.09
CA ALA A 451 34.47 -47.40 10.30
C ALA A 451 34.06 -48.48 11.31
N GLU A 452 33.47 -49.60 10.86
CA GLU A 452 33.15 -50.75 11.72
C GLU A 452 34.42 -51.36 12.33
N LEU A 453 35.47 -51.55 11.53
CA LEU A 453 36.76 -52.06 12.03
C LEU A 453 37.35 -51.14 13.11
N ARG A 454 37.26 -49.81 12.93
CA ARG A 454 37.68 -48.83 13.96
C ARG A 454 36.93 -48.99 15.28
N GLN A 455 35.64 -49.26 15.24
CA GLN A 455 34.83 -49.46 16.44
C GLN A 455 35.23 -50.75 17.19
N GLN A 456 35.70 -51.77 16.49
CA GLN A 456 36.16 -53.03 17.09
C GLN A 456 37.57 -52.94 17.71
N ILE A 457 38.34 -51.88 17.43
CA ILE A 457 39.65 -51.67 18.04
C ILE A 457 39.46 -51.10 19.45
N THR A 458 39.64 -51.95 20.46
CA THR A 458 39.58 -51.55 21.87
C THR A 458 40.79 -50.72 22.29
N ALA A 459 40.64 -49.92 23.36
CA ALA A 459 41.74 -49.17 23.95
C ALA A 459 42.91 -50.09 24.36
N GLU A 460 42.61 -51.31 24.83
CA GLU A 460 43.60 -52.33 25.16
C GLU A 460 44.38 -52.80 23.93
N LYS A 461 43.71 -53.14 22.82
CA LYS A 461 44.39 -53.49 21.56
C LYS A 461 45.27 -52.37 21.05
N LYS A 462 44.78 -51.11 21.13
CA LYS A 462 45.58 -49.94 20.77
C LYS A 462 46.82 -49.81 21.66
N GLN A 463 46.68 -49.97 22.98
CA GLN A 463 47.82 -49.93 23.91
C GLN A 463 48.82 -51.07 23.65
N GLN A 464 48.33 -52.29 23.34
CA GLN A 464 49.20 -53.40 23.00
C GLN A 464 49.97 -53.14 21.70
N ARG A 465 49.31 -52.59 20.66
CA ARG A 465 49.99 -52.21 19.43
C ARG A 465 51.03 -51.13 19.65
N VAL A 466 50.75 -50.13 20.49
CA VAL A 466 51.74 -49.11 20.89
C VAL A 466 52.98 -49.77 21.48
N LYS A 467 52.83 -50.75 22.38
CA LYS A 467 53.98 -51.48 22.96
C LYS A 467 54.80 -52.21 21.90
N GLN A 468 54.14 -52.93 20.99
CA GLN A 468 54.80 -53.66 19.90
C GLN A 468 55.60 -52.70 19.00
N MET A 469 55.02 -51.54 18.67
CA MET A 469 55.69 -50.55 17.83
C MET A 469 56.91 -49.93 18.53
N ILE A 470 56.82 -49.65 19.83
CA ILE A 470 57.95 -49.16 20.63
C ILE A 470 59.05 -50.21 20.73
N GLU A 471 58.69 -51.48 20.87
CA GLU A 471 59.66 -52.58 20.91
C GLU A 471 60.43 -52.68 19.58
N ALA A 472 59.73 -52.62 18.45
CA ALA A 472 60.35 -52.57 17.14
C ALA A 472 61.30 -51.37 16.98
N ASP A 473 60.86 -50.17 17.39
CA ASP A 473 61.70 -48.96 17.39
C ASP A 473 62.93 -49.13 18.30
N THR A 474 62.78 -49.78 19.45
CA THR A 474 63.87 -50.02 20.41
C THR A 474 64.91 -50.99 19.85
N ILE A 475 64.46 -52.01 19.10
CA ILE A 475 65.37 -52.94 18.42
C ILE A 475 66.21 -52.18 17.39
N VAL A 476 65.57 -51.33 16.57
CA VAL A 476 66.26 -50.48 15.58
C VAL A 476 67.28 -49.56 16.27
N PHE A 477 66.92 -48.96 17.39
CA PHE A 477 67.83 -48.10 18.15
C PHE A 477 69.03 -48.86 18.73
N SER A 478 68.76 -49.86 19.57
CA SER A 478 69.78 -50.53 20.38
C SER A 478 70.74 -51.41 19.57
N HIS A 479 70.29 -51.96 18.44
CA HIS A 479 71.08 -52.93 17.67
C HIS A 479 71.50 -52.42 16.28
N TYR A 480 70.88 -51.36 15.76
CA TYR A 480 71.12 -50.87 14.39
C TYR A 480 71.43 -49.36 14.33
N GLY A 481 71.84 -48.77 15.46
CA GLY A 481 72.30 -47.38 15.53
C GLY A 481 71.22 -46.35 15.23
N GLY A 482 69.94 -46.72 15.33
CA GLY A 482 68.80 -45.80 15.16
C GLY A 482 68.31 -45.61 13.71
N HIS A 483 68.95 -46.18 12.69
CA HIS A 483 68.52 -46.01 11.30
C HIS A 483 67.43 -47.03 10.90
N GLY A 484 66.16 -46.59 10.90
CA GLY A 484 65.00 -47.40 10.55
C GLY A 484 64.22 -46.91 9.32
N LEU A 485 63.40 -47.81 8.76
CA LEU A 485 62.43 -47.55 7.71
C LEU A 485 61.03 -47.91 8.22
N ARG A 486 60.10 -46.94 8.22
CA ARG A 486 58.70 -47.16 8.61
C ARG A 486 57.84 -47.53 7.40
N CYS A 487 57.14 -48.66 7.49
CA CYS A 487 56.28 -49.17 6.43
C CYS A 487 54.96 -48.38 6.32
N ASN A 488 54.56 -47.92 5.13
CA ASN A 488 53.28 -47.24 4.94
C ASN A 488 52.05 -48.15 5.09
N ASN A 489 52.21 -49.47 4.96
CA ASN A 489 51.13 -50.43 5.14
C ASN A 489 50.89 -50.72 6.64
N CYS A 490 51.84 -51.37 7.33
CA CYS A 490 51.67 -51.79 8.73
C CYS A 490 52.13 -50.77 9.77
N GLN A 491 52.83 -49.69 9.36
CA GLN A 491 53.34 -48.63 10.22
C GLN A 491 54.46 -49.01 11.20
N PHE A 492 54.91 -50.26 11.23
CA PHE A 492 56.09 -50.66 12.01
C PHE A 492 57.37 -50.12 11.38
N THR A 493 58.34 -49.83 12.23
CA THR A 493 59.69 -49.45 11.83
C THR A 493 60.60 -50.67 11.86
N SER A 494 61.30 -50.94 10.76
CA SER A 494 62.27 -52.03 10.66
C SER A 494 63.66 -51.47 10.35
N PRO A 495 64.75 -52.15 10.72
CA PRO A 495 66.10 -51.67 10.43
C PRO A 495 66.33 -51.55 8.92
N LYS A 496 66.95 -50.45 8.49
CA LYS A 496 67.13 -50.15 7.06
C LYS A 496 67.85 -51.26 6.28
N ILE A 497 68.77 -51.98 6.93
CA ILE A 497 69.56 -53.05 6.33
C ILE A 497 68.77 -54.36 6.09
N ILE A 498 67.62 -54.53 6.75
CA ILE A 498 66.82 -55.76 6.67
C ILE A 498 65.72 -55.66 5.60
N VAL A 499 65.33 -54.44 5.23
CA VAL A 499 64.31 -54.23 4.19
C VAL A 499 64.94 -54.46 2.81
N ILE A 500 64.57 -55.56 2.17
CA ILE A 500 65.05 -55.96 0.83
C ILE A 500 63.87 -55.86 -0.15
N ASP A 501 64.12 -55.34 -1.36
CA ASP A 501 63.14 -55.21 -2.45
C ASP A 501 61.81 -54.51 -2.08
N SER A 502 61.87 -53.58 -1.12
CA SER A 502 60.70 -52.88 -0.58
C SER A 502 59.64 -53.82 0.02
N ILE A 503 60.03 -54.99 0.51
CA ILE A 503 59.16 -55.90 1.24
C ILE A 503 59.32 -55.62 2.74
N CYS A 504 58.20 -55.34 3.42
CA CYS A 504 58.22 -55.07 4.85
C CYS A 504 58.41 -56.38 5.63
N PRO A 505 59.42 -56.51 6.50
CA PRO A 505 59.67 -57.75 7.23
C PRO A 505 58.56 -58.07 8.25
N GLU A 506 57.79 -57.06 8.67
CA GLU A 506 56.70 -57.24 9.65
C GLU A 506 55.41 -57.75 9.00
N CYS A 507 54.92 -57.10 7.94
CA CYS A 507 53.68 -57.51 7.28
C CYS A 507 53.87 -58.36 6.02
N ASN A 508 55.12 -58.59 5.60
CA ASN A 508 55.51 -59.35 4.42
C ASN A 508 54.86 -58.87 3.11
N GLN A 509 54.52 -57.59 3.04
CA GLN A 509 53.94 -56.96 1.85
C GLN A 509 54.92 -55.98 1.21
N LYS A 510 54.83 -55.85 -0.11
CA LYS A 510 55.50 -54.77 -0.84
C LYS A 510 54.88 -53.44 -0.42
N ALA A 511 55.70 -52.50 0.06
CA ALA A 511 55.24 -51.24 0.60
C ALA A 511 56.22 -50.10 0.29
N ASP A 512 55.71 -48.87 0.32
CA ASP A 512 56.55 -47.69 0.40
C ASP A 512 57.00 -47.47 1.85
N PHE A 513 58.22 -46.94 2.03
CA PHE A 513 58.81 -46.72 3.35
C PHE A 513 59.19 -45.25 3.57
N VAL A 514 59.15 -44.83 4.83
CA VAL A 514 59.61 -43.52 5.28
C VAL A 514 60.86 -43.71 6.14
N ASP A 515 61.97 -43.06 5.76
CA ASP A 515 63.20 -43.03 6.57
C ASP A 515 62.94 -42.38 7.94
N LEU A 516 63.40 -43.05 9.00
CA LEU A 516 63.26 -42.59 10.37
C LEU A 516 64.56 -42.83 11.14
N PHE A 517 65.10 -41.77 11.72
CA PHE A 517 66.22 -41.85 12.64
C PHE A 517 65.73 -41.79 14.09
N ILE A 518 65.95 -42.87 14.83
CA ILE A 518 65.53 -43.05 16.22
C ILE A 518 66.68 -42.70 17.14
N THR A 519 66.46 -41.76 18.05
CA THR A 519 67.43 -41.32 19.06
C THR A 519 67.00 -41.81 20.46
N GLN A 520 67.88 -41.67 21.46
CA GLN A 520 67.51 -41.98 22.85
C GLN A 520 66.27 -41.18 23.31
N ASP A 521 66.23 -39.88 23.01
CA ASP A 521 65.06 -39.02 23.28
C ASP A 521 63.78 -39.51 22.58
N TYR A 522 63.91 -40.06 21.37
CA TYR A 522 62.79 -40.64 20.64
C TYR A 522 62.20 -41.84 21.40
N ILE A 523 63.04 -42.73 21.91
CA ILE A 523 62.63 -43.91 22.70
C ILE A 523 62.02 -43.49 24.04
N ASP A 524 62.67 -42.58 24.76
CA ASP A 524 62.23 -42.11 26.07
C ASP A 524 60.83 -41.47 26.01
N THR A 525 60.49 -40.86 24.88
CA THR A 525 59.18 -40.23 24.64
C THR A 525 58.23 -41.06 23.75
N ALA A 526 58.63 -42.26 23.31
CA ALA A 526 57.91 -43.03 22.30
C ALA A 526 56.46 -43.38 22.70
N ILE A 527 56.24 -43.68 23.97
CA ILE A 527 54.90 -44.00 24.49
C ILE A 527 53.92 -42.83 24.33
N HIS A 528 54.36 -41.62 24.65
CA HIS A 528 53.55 -40.41 24.48
C HIS A 528 53.36 -40.09 22.99
N ARG A 529 54.41 -40.22 22.17
CA ARG A 529 54.32 -40.00 20.71
C ARG A 529 53.28 -40.89 20.06
N TYR A 530 53.28 -42.18 20.36
CA TYR A 530 52.34 -43.11 19.76
C TYR A 530 50.92 -42.98 20.31
N GLN A 531 50.74 -42.72 21.61
CA GLN A 531 49.43 -42.49 22.20
C GLN A 531 48.71 -41.27 21.61
N CYS A 532 49.46 -40.19 21.36
CA CYS A 532 48.93 -38.95 20.77
C CYS A 532 48.84 -38.97 19.24
N SER A 533 49.31 -40.04 18.58
CA SER A 533 49.25 -40.17 17.12
C SER A 533 48.14 -41.11 16.64
N ALA A 534 47.72 -40.93 15.39
CA ALA A 534 46.82 -41.87 14.71
C ALA A 534 47.54 -43.13 14.20
N ILE A 535 48.87 -43.23 14.35
CA ILE A 535 49.68 -44.27 13.72
C ILE A 535 49.32 -45.68 14.24
N PRO A 536 49.18 -45.92 15.56
CA PRO A 536 48.81 -47.25 16.05
C PRO A 536 47.41 -47.67 15.60
N LEU A 537 46.49 -46.71 15.48
CA LEU A 537 45.14 -46.97 14.97
C LEU A 537 45.17 -47.32 13.48
N LYS A 538 45.93 -46.56 12.66
CA LYS A 538 46.15 -46.86 11.24
C LYS A 538 46.86 -48.19 11.03
N SER A 539 47.80 -48.55 11.91
CA SER A 539 48.48 -49.84 11.92
C SER A 539 47.47 -50.97 12.11
N LEU A 540 46.59 -50.87 13.12
CA LEU A 540 45.54 -51.86 13.39
C LEU A 540 44.44 -51.89 12.31
N GLU A 541 44.16 -50.77 11.63
CA GLU A 541 43.20 -50.75 10.53
C GLU A 541 43.72 -51.49 9.28
N ARG A 542 45.02 -51.37 9.00
CA ARG A 542 45.64 -51.90 7.78
C ARG A 542 46.29 -53.26 7.98
N TYR A 543 46.69 -53.54 9.22
CA TYR A 543 47.39 -54.74 9.67
C TYR A 543 46.89 -55.07 11.11
N PRO A 544 45.63 -55.52 11.26
CA PRO A 544 44.98 -55.75 12.56
C PRO A 544 45.72 -56.70 13.49
#